data_AF-A0A522UAB3-F1
#
_entry.id   AF-A0A522UAB3-F1
#
_cell.length_a   1.000
_cell.length_b   1.000
_cell.length_c   1.000
_cell.angle_alpha   90.00
_cell.angle_beta   90.00
_cell.angle_gamma   90.00
#
_symmetry.space_group_name_H-M   'P 1'
#
loop_
_entity.id
_entity.type
_entity.pdbx_description
1 polymer ?
#
loop_
_entity_poly.entity_id
_entity_poly.type
_entity_poly.pdbx_seq_one_letter_code
_entity_poly.pdbx_strand_id
1 'polypeptide(L)'
;MLVTDQAPTLKGSAFGSSDSGSYDLAAKRWLPVRREQVRNDGLAYAYAEPYKASSSDTLNSATRIHVVSLQDASDRVIYSGPPRAVLAYQPDGIYITAVRYYSGEGGRGLWRLDPVTGASTEIPNVQAGWIEAFRNGIAWTDGGTIMPRRLLRMDLTSGTQDAWATVGDNAWIWFMGLDSHGYPLVTEFPIPLTSASPVLYVYTTATSGTPISNGSFKQLTISDSHGTWLAGEDGIYLLDTNDTLVKVSDVTGGTVAGGCN
;
A
#
# COMPACT_ATOMS: atom_id res chain seq x y z
N MET A 1 -12.81 11.86 4.03
CA MET A 1 -12.64 12.17 2.58
C MET A 1 -11.68 13.33 2.48
N LEU A 2 -10.63 13.19 1.69
CA LEU A 2 -9.64 14.23 1.42
C LEU A 2 -10.09 15.06 0.20
N VAL A 3 -9.81 16.36 0.24
CA VAL A 3 -10.17 17.30 -0.81
C VAL A 3 -8.98 18.24 -1.06
N THR A 4 -8.66 18.56 -2.31
CA THR A 4 -7.60 19.52 -2.63
C THR A 4 -8.15 20.93 -2.79
N ASP A 5 -7.43 21.93 -2.28
CA ASP A 5 -7.86 23.34 -2.36
C ASP A 5 -7.63 23.98 -3.74
N GLN A 6 -6.75 23.40 -4.56
CA GLN A 6 -6.45 23.91 -5.90
C GLN A 6 -7.45 23.41 -6.94
N ALA A 7 -7.84 24.29 -7.87
CA ALA A 7 -8.71 23.94 -8.98
C ALA A 7 -7.94 23.13 -10.06
N PRO A 8 -8.58 22.12 -10.70
CA PRO A 8 -9.86 21.53 -10.31
C PRO A 8 -9.74 20.83 -8.96
N THR A 9 -10.77 20.98 -8.12
CA THR A 9 -10.86 20.35 -6.81
C THR A 9 -10.98 18.84 -6.97
N LEU A 10 -10.03 18.10 -6.39
CA LEU A 10 -9.99 16.65 -6.40
C LEU A 10 -10.51 16.09 -5.08
N LYS A 11 -11.14 14.91 -5.13
CA LYS A 11 -11.65 14.20 -3.96
C LYS A 11 -11.04 12.81 -3.89
N GLY A 12 -10.83 12.31 -2.68
CA GLY A 12 -10.33 10.96 -2.53
C GLY A 12 -10.42 10.43 -1.12
N SER A 13 -10.05 9.16 -1.00
CA SER A 13 -9.82 8.48 0.25
C SER A 13 -8.66 7.52 0.03
N ALA A 14 -7.62 7.72 0.83
CA ALA A 14 -6.86 6.60 1.34
C ALA A 14 -7.75 5.95 2.43
N PHE A 15 -7.75 4.63 2.64
CA PHE A 15 -8.43 4.03 3.78
C PHE A 15 -7.37 3.60 4.81
N GLY A 16 -7.32 4.24 5.99
CA GLY A 16 -6.47 3.84 7.13
C GLY A 16 -6.03 5.01 8.03
N SER A 17 -5.43 4.73 9.18
CA SER A 17 -5.04 5.77 10.16
C SER A 17 -3.86 6.66 9.72
N SER A 18 -3.29 6.41 8.55
CA SER A 18 -2.15 7.12 7.95
C SER A 18 -2.50 7.69 6.57
N ASP A 19 -3.76 8.10 6.36
CA ASP A 19 -4.26 8.69 5.11
C ASP A 19 -3.55 10.01 4.78
N SER A 20 -2.36 9.89 4.18
CA SER A 20 -1.66 10.98 3.53
C SER A 20 -2.02 10.99 2.05
N GLY A 21 -2.33 12.17 1.53
CA GLY A 21 -2.31 12.37 0.08
C GLY A 21 -0.92 12.07 -0.47
N SER A 22 -0.84 11.72 -1.75
CA SER A 22 0.42 11.53 -2.46
C SER A 22 0.70 12.71 -3.38
N TYR A 23 1.96 13.01 -3.63
CA TYR A 23 2.35 13.93 -4.68
C TYR A 23 2.58 13.14 -5.96
N ASP A 24 1.85 13.50 -7.02
CA ASP A 24 2.11 12.95 -8.36
C ASP A 24 2.91 13.94 -9.19
N LEU A 25 4.05 13.46 -9.68
CA LEU A 25 5.02 14.28 -10.41
C LEU A 25 4.55 14.61 -11.83
N ALA A 26 3.83 13.70 -12.50
CA ALA A 26 3.31 13.95 -13.84
C ALA A 26 2.22 15.03 -13.80
N ALA A 27 1.35 14.97 -12.78
CA ALA A 27 0.32 15.98 -12.53
C ALA A 27 0.85 17.24 -11.81
N LYS A 28 2.08 17.19 -11.29
CA LYS A 28 2.74 18.24 -10.48
C LYS A 28 1.88 18.75 -9.33
N ARG A 29 1.12 17.86 -8.69
CA ARG A 29 0.17 18.25 -7.63
C ARG A 29 -0.05 17.15 -6.61
N TRP A 30 -0.54 17.57 -5.46
CA TRP A 30 -1.08 16.67 -4.45
C TRP A 30 -2.38 16.03 -4.92
N LEU A 31 -2.47 14.72 -4.70
CA LEU A 31 -3.64 13.89 -4.93
C LEU A 31 -4.20 13.38 -3.60
N PRO A 32 -5.53 13.34 -3.43
CA PRO A 32 -6.20 12.97 -2.18
C PRO A 32 -6.27 11.45 -1.92
N VAL A 33 -5.25 10.71 -2.36
CA VAL A 33 -5.15 9.24 -2.29
C VAL A 33 -3.70 8.81 -2.11
N ARG A 34 -3.47 7.55 -1.70
CA ARG A 34 -2.12 6.97 -1.64
C ARG A 34 -1.56 6.73 -3.04
N ARG A 35 -0.24 6.58 -3.13
CA ARG A 35 0.45 6.40 -4.42
C ARG A 35 -0.03 5.17 -5.17
N GLU A 36 -0.33 4.08 -4.47
CA GLU A 36 -0.78 2.81 -5.03
C GLU A 36 -2.12 2.95 -5.76
N GLN A 37 -2.94 3.92 -5.36
CA GLN A 37 -4.25 4.21 -5.94
C GLN A 37 -4.17 5.06 -7.22
N VAL A 38 -2.99 5.57 -7.55
CA VAL A 38 -2.71 6.37 -8.74
C VAL A 38 -2.23 5.43 -9.83
N ARG A 39 -2.77 5.59 -11.05
CA ARG A 39 -2.31 4.86 -12.23
C ARG A 39 -0.84 5.19 -12.48
N ASN A 40 -0.07 4.22 -12.98
CA ASN A 40 1.39 4.38 -13.17
C ASN A 40 1.81 5.61 -13.99
N ASP A 41 0.98 6.06 -14.93
CA ASP A 41 1.23 7.26 -15.74
C ASP A 41 0.92 8.59 -15.03
N GLY A 42 0.37 8.52 -13.81
CA GLY A 42 0.00 9.69 -13.01
C GLY A 42 -1.21 10.47 -13.53
N LEU A 43 -1.97 9.93 -14.50
CA LEU A 43 -3.05 10.66 -15.17
C LEU A 43 -4.45 10.27 -14.68
N ALA A 44 -4.56 9.27 -13.82
CA ALA A 44 -5.82 8.89 -13.19
C ALA A 44 -5.56 8.28 -11.81
N TYR A 45 -6.57 8.32 -10.94
CA TYR A 45 -6.56 7.59 -9.69
C TYR A 45 -7.94 7.02 -9.36
N ALA A 46 -7.98 6.05 -8.46
CA ALA A 46 -9.21 5.43 -8.00
C ALA A 46 -9.37 5.54 -6.48
N TYR A 47 -10.59 5.77 -6.01
CA TYR A 47 -10.89 5.79 -4.58
C TYR A 47 -12.27 5.24 -4.28
N ALA A 48 -12.48 4.77 -3.06
CA ALA A 48 -13.79 4.33 -2.58
C ALA A 48 -14.41 5.41 -1.70
N GLU A 49 -15.70 5.69 -1.82
CA GLU A 49 -16.34 6.59 -0.86
C GLU A 49 -16.23 6.03 0.56
N PRO A 50 -16.00 6.89 1.58
CA PRO A 50 -15.98 6.45 2.97
C PRO A 50 -17.29 5.73 3.31
N TYR A 51 -17.19 4.47 3.72
CA TYR A 51 -18.36 3.69 4.16
C TYR A 51 -18.72 3.99 5.64
N LYS A 52 -17.80 4.61 6.39
CA LYS A 52 -17.97 5.07 7.77
C LYS A 52 -16.98 6.22 8.06
N ALA A 53 -17.41 7.32 8.68
CA ALA A 53 -16.53 8.41 9.07
C ALA A 53 -16.10 8.32 10.55
N SER A 54 -16.92 7.72 11.41
CA SER A 54 -16.68 7.48 12.84
C SER A 54 -17.18 6.11 13.28
N SER A 55 -16.64 5.56 14.37
CA SER A 55 -17.12 4.31 14.99
C SER A 55 -18.62 4.34 15.36
N SER A 56 -19.21 5.52 15.52
CA SER A 56 -20.62 5.75 15.86
C SER A 56 -21.58 5.75 14.66
N ASP A 57 -21.08 5.85 13.42
CA ASP A 57 -21.96 6.03 12.26
C ASP A 57 -22.72 4.73 11.93
N THR A 58 -23.92 4.87 11.37
CA THR A 58 -24.65 3.75 10.80
C THR A 58 -23.84 3.13 9.66
N LEU A 59 -23.79 1.81 9.65
CA LEU A 59 -23.01 1.06 8.67
C LEU A 59 -23.64 1.25 7.29
N ASN A 60 -22.95 1.95 6.39
CA ASN A 60 -23.39 1.97 4.99
C ASN A 60 -23.16 0.58 4.40
N SER A 61 -24.24 -0.03 3.90
CA SER A 61 -24.19 -1.35 3.28
C SER A 61 -23.68 -1.30 1.84
N ALA A 62 -23.35 -0.12 1.31
CA ALA A 62 -22.76 0.05 0.01
C ALA A 62 -21.61 1.06 -0.03
N THR A 63 -20.69 0.86 -0.97
CA THR A 63 -19.64 1.81 -1.35
C THR A 63 -19.74 2.08 -2.84
N ARG A 64 -19.44 3.31 -3.24
CA ARG A 64 -19.12 3.66 -4.62
C ARG A 64 -17.62 3.75 -4.81
N ILE A 65 -17.11 3.18 -5.90
CA ILE A 65 -15.71 3.37 -6.31
C ILE A 65 -15.69 4.31 -7.51
N HIS A 66 -14.83 5.29 -7.40
CA HIS A 66 -14.63 6.36 -8.35
C HIS A 66 -13.33 6.18 -9.10
N VAL A 67 -13.32 6.56 -10.38
CA VAL A 67 -12.11 6.81 -11.16
C VAL A 67 -12.11 8.28 -11.54
N VAL A 68 -11.04 8.95 -11.17
CA VAL A 68 -10.82 10.36 -11.50
C VAL A 68 -9.74 10.45 -12.56
N SER A 69 -10.07 11.08 -13.69
CA SER A 69 -9.12 11.47 -14.72
C SER A 69 -8.57 12.86 -14.39
N LEU A 70 -7.25 13.00 -14.40
CA LEU A 70 -6.58 14.27 -14.11
C LEU A 70 -6.47 15.17 -15.33
N GLN A 71 -6.64 14.63 -16.54
CA GLN A 71 -6.55 15.40 -17.78
C GLN A 71 -7.73 16.35 -17.96
N ASP A 72 -8.93 15.91 -17.60
CA ASP A 72 -10.19 16.63 -17.77
C ASP A 72 -10.93 16.85 -16.44
N ALA A 73 -10.34 16.43 -15.32
CA ALA A 73 -10.93 16.48 -13.98
C ALA A 73 -12.27 15.74 -13.87
N SER A 74 -12.53 14.77 -14.75
CA SER A 74 -13.76 13.99 -14.68
C SER A 74 -13.69 12.96 -13.55
N ASP A 75 -14.78 12.85 -12.81
CA ASP A 75 -14.98 11.87 -11.74
C ASP A 75 -16.18 11.01 -12.11
N ARG A 76 -15.95 9.70 -12.26
CA ARG A 76 -17.00 8.73 -12.59
C ARG A 76 -17.04 7.58 -11.61
N VAL A 77 -18.26 7.19 -11.25
CA VAL A 77 -18.52 5.98 -10.49
C VAL A 77 -18.43 4.78 -11.42
N ILE A 78 -17.58 3.82 -11.08
CA ILE A 78 -17.38 2.58 -11.85
C ILE A 78 -17.87 1.33 -11.10
N TYR A 79 -18.15 1.46 -9.81
CA TYR A 79 -18.72 0.38 -9.02
C TYR A 79 -19.67 0.97 -7.99
N SER A 80 -20.78 0.28 -7.76
CA SER A 80 -21.72 0.54 -6.68
C SER A 80 -22.23 -0.81 -6.19
N GLY A 81 -21.98 -1.13 -4.93
CA GLY A 81 -22.29 -2.45 -4.38
C GLY A 81 -21.80 -2.59 -2.95
N PRO A 82 -21.63 -3.83 -2.44
CA PRO A 82 -21.13 -4.09 -1.08
C PRO A 82 -19.87 -3.29 -0.74
N PRO A 83 -19.59 -3.00 0.55
CA PRO A 83 -18.46 -2.15 0.94
C PRO A 83 -17.11 -2.72 0.50
N ARG A 84 -16.35 -1.91 -0.23
CA ARG A 84 -15.01 -2.25 -0.75
C ARG A 84 -14.04 -1.10 -0.52
N ALA A 85 -12.76 -1.43 -0.35
CA ALA A 85 -11.67 -0.47 -0.36
C ALA A 85 -10.85 -0.63 -1.64
N VAL A 86 -10.29 0.47 -2.15
CA VAL A 86 -9.32 0.45 -3.25
C VAL A 86 -7.94 0.20 -2.67
N LEU A 87 -7.25 -0.82 -3.18
CA LEU A 87 -5.89 -1.16 -2.79
C LEU A 87 -4.86 -0.60 -3.76
N ALA A 88 -5.06 -0.81 -5.06
CA ALA A 88 -4.13 -0.34 -6.08
C ALA A 88 -4.79 -0.11 -7.45
N TYR A 89 -4.21 0.76 -8.26
CA TYR A 89 -4.54 0.97 -9.68
C TYR A 89 -3.38 0.50 -10.56
N GLN A 90 -3.49 -0.73 -11.08
CA GLN A 90 -2.50 -1.38 -11.92
C GLN A 90 -2.87 -1.30 -13.41
N PRO A 91 -1.94 -1.60 -14.33
CA PRO A 91 -2.22 -1.58 -15.77
C PRO A 91 -3.36 -2.51 -16.21
N ASP A 92 -3.59 -3.61 -15.49
CA ASP A 92 -4.62 -4.61 -15.81
C ASP A 92 -5.94 -4.40 -15.06
N GLY A 93 -6.00 -3.46 -14.11
CA GLY A 93 -7.24 -3.10 -13.42
C GLY A 93 -7.04 -2.42 -12.07
N ILE A 94 -8.16 -2.13 -11.41
CA ILE A 94 -8.19 -1.58 -10.06
C ILE A 94 -8.43 -2.73 -9.08
N TYR A 95 -7.49 -2.97 -8.19
CA TYR A 95 -7.58 -4.01 -7.17
C TYR A 95 -8.35 -3.47 -5.96
N ILE A 96 -9.37 -4.22 -5.56
CA ILE A 96 -10.27 -3.86 -4.47
C ILE A 96 -10.42 -5.02 -3.49
N THR A 97 -10.59 -4.70 -2.22
CA THR A 97 -10.82 -5.71 -1.17
C THR A 97 -12.11 -5.41 -0.43
N ALA A 98 -12.65 -6.42 0.24
CA ALA A 98 -13.72 -6.21 1.19
C ALA A 98 -13.21 -5.37 2.36
N VAL A 99 -14.07 -4.49 2.87
CA VAL A 99 -13.78 -3.75 4.08
C VAL A 99 -13.72 -4.73 5.27
N ARG A 100 -12.64 -4.67 6.06
CA ARG A 100 -12.48 -5.45 7.30
C ARG A 100 -12.78 -4.58 8.53
N TYR A 101 -13.62 -5.07 9.43
CA TYR A 101 -13.90 -4.39 10.71
C TYR A 101 -12.90 -4.85 11.78
N TYR A 102 -12.42 -3.92 12.62
CA TYR A 102 -11.60 -4.24 13.79
C TYR A 102 -12.33 -5.18 14.79
N SER A 103 -13.66 -5.27 14.73
CA SER A 103 -14.48 -6.20 15.51
C SER A 103 -14.42 -7.66 15.03
N GLY A 104 -13.60 -7.98 14.03
CA GLY A 104 -13.43 -9.34 13.51
C GLY A 104 -14.48 -9.77 12.48
N GLU A 105 -15.46 -8.92 12.19
CA GLU A 105 -16.44 -9.12 11.12
C GLU A 105 -15.93 -8.51 9.80
N GLY A 106 -16.27 -9.11 8.65
CA GLY A 106 -15.97 -8.59 7.30
C GLY A 106 -14.50 -8.62 6.86
N GLY A 107 -14.18 -8.51 5.57
CA GLY A 107 -14.57 -9.46 4.54
C GLY A 107 -13.28 -10.02 3.91
N ARG A 108 -13.32 -11.27 3.48
CA ARG A 108 -12.23 -11.90 2.73
C ARG A 108 -12.47 -11.67 1.25
N GLY A 109 -11.40 -11.71 0.47
CA GLY A 109 -11.46 -11.69 -0.98
C GLY A 109 -10.77 -10.48 -1.59
N LEU A 110 -10.38 -10.65 -2.83
CA LEU A 110 -9.70 -9.67 -3.64
C LEU A 110 -10.39 -9.71 -5.00
N TRP A 111 -10.69 -8.54 -5.55
CA TRP A 111 -11.28 -8.43 -6.88
C TRP A 111 -10.45 -7.50 -7.73
N ARG A 112 -10.42 -7.78 -9.03
CA ARG A 112 -9.95 -6.87 -10.05
C ARG A 112 -11.14 -6.25 -10.75
N LEU A 113 -11.21 -4.92 -10.71
CA LEU A 113 -12.23 -4.11 -11.34
C LEU A 113 -11.69 -3.55 -12.66
N ASP A 114 -12.43 -3.76 -13.74
CA ASP A 114 -12.17 -3.10 -15.02
C ASP A 114 -12.45 -1.60 -14.85
N PRO A 115 -11.45 -0.73 -15.06
CA PRO A 115 -11.63 0.69 -14.85
C PRO A 115 -12.64 1.28 -15.84
N VAL A 116 -12.80 0.74 -17.05
CA VAL A 116 -13.71 1.25 -18.09
C VAL A 116 -15.14 0.80 -17.80
N THR A 117 -15.35 -0.50 -17.65
CA THR A 117 -16.70 -1.08 -17.60
C THR A 117 -17.27 -1.21 -16.19
N GLY A 118 -16.41 -1.21 -15.16
CA GLY A 118 -16.83 -1.54 -13.80
C GLY A 118 -17.07 -3.05 -13.58
N ALA A 119 -16.76 -3.90 -14.56
CA ALA A 119 -16.85 -5.34 -14.40
C ALA A 119 -15.85 -5.80 -13.33
N SER A 120 -16.34 -6.57 -12.35
CA SER A 120 -15.53 -7.08 -11.25
C SER A 120 -15.29 -8.58 -11.41
N THR A 121 -14.03 -9.00 -11.29
CA THR A 121 -13.62 -10.40 -11.29
C THR A 121 -12.96 -10.74 -9.96
N GLU A 122 -13.46 -11.75 -9.26
CA GLU A 122 -12.84 -12.23 -8.03
C GLU A 122 -11.55 -12.99 -8.34
N ILE A 123 -10.50 -12.71 -7.57
CA ILE A 123 -9.26 -13.49 -7.59
C ILE A 123 -9.48 -14.72 -6.70
N PRO A 124 -9.40 -15.93 -7.24
CA PRO A 124 -9.74 -17.15 -6.50
C PRO A 124 -8.72 -17.44 -5.40
N ASN A 125 -9.08 -18.27 -4.42
CA ASN A 125 -8.16 -18.80 -3.38
C ASN A 125 -7.48 -17.75 -2.48
N VAL A 126 -7.91 -16.50 -2.53
CA VAL A 126 -7.31 -15.45 -1.71
C VAL A 126 -7.76 -15.57 -0.26
N GLN A 127 -6.87 -16.08 0.58
CA GLN A 127 -6.93 -15.87 2.03
C GLN A 127 -6.40 -14.46 2.32
N ALA A 128 -7.21 -13.43 2.04
CA ALA A 128 -6.75 -12.04 2.13
C ALA A 128 -6.43 -11.68 3.58
N GLY A 129 -5.16 -11.35 3.81
CA GLY A 129 -4.67 -10.59 4.94
C GLY A 129 -4.68 -9.09 4.67
N TRP A 130 -3.81 -8.33 5.35
CA TRP A 130 -3.49 -6.98 4.90
C TRP A 130 -2.66 -7.11 3.62
N ILE A 131 -3.15 -6.57 2.51
CA ILE A 131 -2.45 -6.60 1.22
C ILE A 131 -1.79 -5.24 1.03
N GLU A 132 -0.48 -5.23 0.89
CA GLU A 132 0.32 -4.02 1.10
C GLU A 132 0.96 -3.46 -0.18
N ALA A 133 1.27 -4.31 -1.17
CA ALA A 133 1.88 -3.86 -2.42
C ALA A 133 1.44 -4.70 -3.62
N PHE A 134 1.41 -4.05 -4.78
CA PHE A 134 1.04 -4.62 -6.08
C PHE A 134 2.07 -4.24 -7.13
N ARG A 135 2.66 -5.22 -7.81
CA ARG A 135 3.56 -4.99 -8.95
C ARG A 135 3.64 -6.22 -9.84
N ASN A 136 3.55 -6.03 -11.16
CA ASN A 136 3.80 -7.09 -12.16
C ASN A 136 2.99 -8.38 -11.92
N GLY A 137 1.71 -8.27 -11.58
CA GLY A 137 0.85 -9.42 -11.33
C GLY A 137 1.10 -10.12 -9.98
N ILE A 138 1.90 -9.52 -9.10
CA ILE A 138 2.18 -10.01 -7.75
C ILE A 138 1.63 -9.06 -6.70
N ALA A 139 1.09 -9.63 -5.63
CA ALA A 139 0.80 -8.90 -4.41
C ALA A 139 1.55 -9.47 -3.21
N TRP A 140 1.78 -8.62 -2.21
CA TRP A 140 2.42 -8.97 -0.95
C TRP A 140 1.43 -8.83 0.19
N THR A 141 1.38 -9.83 1.06
CA THR A 141 0.50 -9.83 2.23
C THR A 141 1.17 -10.49 3.43
N ASP A 142 0.82 -10.02 4.61
CA ASP A 142 1.24 -10.58 5.89
C ASP A 142 0.29 -11.66 6.43
N GLY A 143 -0.77 -11.99 5.68
CA GLY A 143 -1.80 -12.94 6.10
C GLY A 143 -2.83 -12.37 7.09
N GLY A 144 -2.76 -11.08 7.41
CA GLY A 144 -3.80 -10.36 8.15
C GLY A 144 -3.81 -10.64 9.65
N THR A 145 -2.69 -11.10 10.18
CA THR A 145 -2.49 -11.40 11.60
C THR A 145 -1.79 -10.25 12.29
N ILE A 146 -2.20 -9.94 13.53
CA ILE A 146 -1.46 -9.01 14.38
C ILE A 146 -0.07 -9.61 14.66
N MET A 147 0.98 -8.80 14.53
CA MET A 147 2.38 -9.25 14.67
C MET A 147 2.68 -10.44 13.76
N PRO A 148 2.54 -10.28 12.43
CA PRO A 148 2.71 -11.37 11.49
C PRO A 148 4.14 -11.90 11.54
N ARG A 149 4.30 -13.20 11.34
CA ARG A 149 5.62 -13.85 11.34
C ARG A 149 6.07 -14.26 9.95
N ARG A 150 5.24 -13.99 8.95
CA ARG A 150 5.42 -14.49 7.58
C ARG A 150 5.04 -13.40 6.59
N LEU A 151 5.83 -13.31 5.54
CA LEU A 151 5.49 -12.55 4.35
C LEU A 151 5.07 -13.55 3.28
N LEU A 152 3.92 -13.34 2.66
CA LEU A 152 3.40 -14.17 1.60
C LEU A 152 3.48 -13.41 0.27
N ARG A 153 3.93 -14.12 -0.77
CA ARG A 153 3.89 -13.66 -2.16
C ARG A 153 2.66 -14.27 -2.82
N MET A 154 1.81 -13.43 -3.39
CA MET A 154 0.56 -13.84 -4.03
C MET A 154 0.64 -13.61 -5.54
N ASP A 155 0.32 -14.64 -6.31
CA ASP A 155 0.06 -14.51 -7.76
C ASP A 155 -1.37 -13.97 -7.98
N LEU A 156 -1.50 -12.83 -8.65
CA LEU A 156 -2.79 -12.14 -8.81
C LEU A 156 -3.70 -12.77 -9.88
N THR A 157 -3.22 -13.76 -10.63
CA THR A 157 -4.04 -14.48 -11.62
C THR A 157 -4.75 -15.67 -10.98
N SER A 158 -4.02 -16.44 -10.18
CA SER A 158 -4.48 -17.68 -9.55
C SER A 158 -4.87 -17.52 -8.07
N GLY A 159 -4.43 -16.43 -7.45
CA GLY A 159 -4.48 -16.18 -6.01
C GLY A 159 -3.63 -17.14 -5.17
N THR A 160 -2.76 -17.92 -5.81
CA THR A 160 -1.82 -18.81 -5.12
C THR A 160 -0.91 -17.99 -4.22
N GLN A 161 -0.71 -18.44 -2.98
CA GLN A 161 0.12 -17.76 -1.99
C GLN A 161 1.28 -18.67 -1.60
N ASP A 162 2.50 -18.16 -1.75
CA ASP A 162 3.72 -18.81 -1.33
C ASP A 162 4.34 -18.07 -0.15
N ALA A 163 4.83 -18.80 0.85
CA ALA A 163 5.58 -18.21 1.93
C ALA A 163 6.94 -17.72 1.40
N TRP A 164 7.17 -16.41 1.49
CA TRP A 164 8.39 -15.77 1.03
C TRP A 164 9.38 -15.51 2.15
N ALA A 165 8.90 -15.06 3.31
CA ALA A 165 9.73 -14.90 4.50
C ALA A 165 9.04 -15.54 5.70
N THR A 166 9.81 -16.03 6.66
CA THR A 166 9.30 -16.51 7.94
C THR A 166 10.36 -16.24 9.01
N VAL A 167 9.96 -15.58 10.10
CA VAL A 167 10.83 -15.29 11.24
C VAL A 167 10.54 -16.24 12.40
N GLY A 168 11.53 -16.45 13.26
CA GLY A 168 11.44 -17.37 14.40
C GLY A 168 10.53 -16.86 15.52
N ASP A 169 10.41 -17.64 16.60
CA ASP A 169 9.41 -17.41 17.65
C ASP A 169 9.60 -16.15 18.51
N ASN A 170 10.75 -15.51 18.38
CA ASN A 170 11.11 -14.29 19.11
C ASN A 170 11.09 -13.03 18.21
N ALA A 171 10.42 -13.07 17.06
CA ALA A 171 10.28 -11.89 16.21
C ALA A 171 8.98 -11.86 15.39
N TRP A 172 8.57 -10.68 14.98
CA TRP A 172 7.49 -10.47 14.01
C TRP A 172 7.97 -9.50 12.93
N ILE A 173 7.25 -9.42 11.82
CA ILE A 173 7.65 -8.62 10.66
C ILE A 173 6.64 -7.51 10.35
N TRP A 174 7.13 -6.43 9.77
CA TRP A 174 6.31 -5.40 9.14
C TRP A 174 6.78 -5.24 7.69
N PHE A 175 5.88 -5.43 6.73
CA PHE A 175 6.21 -5.20 5.33
C PHE A 175 6.34 -3.70 5.05
N MET A 176 7.48 -3.29 4.51
CA MET A 176 7.81 -1.89 4.27
C MET A 176 7.57 -1.46 2.83
N GLY A 177 7.35 -2.36 1.88
CA GLY A 177 7.24 -2.02 0.47
C GLY A 177 8.23 -2.80 -0.38
N LEU A 178 8.50 -2.30 -1.57
CA LEU A 178 9.45 -2.87 -2.51
C LEU A 178 10.64 -1.94 -2.69
N ASP A 179 11.82 -2.49 -2.95
CA ASP A 179 12.96 -1.71 -3.42
C ASP A 179 12.78 -1.31 -4.91
N SER A 180 13.82 -0.69 -5.49
CA SER A 180 13.82 -0.26 -6.89
C SER A 180 13.84 -1.44 -7.87
N HIS A 181 14.35 -2.60 -7.45
CA HIS A 181 14.38 -3.86 -8.19
C HIS A 181 13.07 -4.66 -8.09
N GLY A 182 12.19 -4.30 -7.15
CA GLY A 182 10.94 -5.00 -6.88
C GLY A 182 11.05 -6.10 -5.83
N TYR A 183 12.14 -6.15 -5.06
CA TYR A 183 12.28 -7.07 -3.93
C TYR A 183 11.61 -6.50 -2.68
N PRO A 184 10.96 -7.34 -1.87
CA PRO A 184 10.30 -6.92 -0.64
C PRO A 184 11.30 -6.45 0.42
N LEU A 185 10.99 -5.28 0.98
CA LEU A 185 11.62 -4.70 2.16
C LEU A 185 10.77 -5.00 3.39
N VAL A 186 11.39 -5.49 4.46
CA VAL A 186 10.69 -5.95 5.67
C VAL A 186 11.47 -5.52 6.91
N THR A 187 10.79 -4.90 7.86
CA THR A 187 11.37 -4.66 9.19
C THR A 187 11.04 -5.84 10.10
N GLU A 188 12.07 -6.46 10.67
CA GLU A 188 11.93 -7.48 11.72
C GLU A 188 11.99 -6.81 13.10
N PHE A 189 11.00 -7.09 13.93
CA PHE A 189 10.86 -6.59 15.28
C PHE A 189 11.06 -7.70 16.30
N PRO A 190 12.02 -7.57 17.23
CA PRO A 190 12.28 -8.59 18.23
C PRO A 190 11.19 -8.63 19.32
N ILE A 191 11.02 -9.79 19.94
CA ILE A 191 10.14 -10.06 21.06
C ILE A 191 11.01 -10.59 22.22
N PRO A 192 11.03 -9.94 23.40
CA PRO A 192 10.30 -8.71 23.72
C PRO A 192 10.89 -7.49 23.00
N LEU A 193 10.07 -6.46 22.75
CA LEU A 193 10.45 -5.22 22.03
C LEU A 193 11.58 -4.42 22.68
N THR A 194 12.01 -4.80 23.89
CA THR A 194 13.11 -4.17 24.64
C THR A 194 14.47 -4.84 24.42
N SER A 195 14.52 -5.95 23.67
CA SER A 195 15.71 -6.82 23.59
C SER A 195 16.73 -6.39 22.54
N ALA A 196 16.29 -5.78 21.43
CA ALA A 196 17.15 -5.29 20.37
C ALA A 196 16.42 -4.23 19.51
N SER A 197 17.18 -3.48 18.72
CA SER A 197 16.60 -2.59 17.70
C SER A 197 15.99 -3.42 16.57
N PRO A 198 14.88 -2.98 15.96
CA PRO A 198 14.37 -3.57 14.73
C PRO A 198 15.42 -3.52 13.62
N VAL A 199 15.34 -4.45 12.66
CA VAL A 199 16.29 -4.53 11.54
C VAL A 199 15.52 -4.56 10.23
N LEU A 200 15.89 -3.70 9.29
CA LEU A 200 15.38 -3.70 7.93
C LEU A 200 16.12 -4.74 7.10
N TYR A 201 15.38 -5.59 6.39
CA TYR A 201 15.88 -6.60 5.48
C TYR A 201 15.34 -6.39 4.06
N VAL A 202 16.12 -6.78 3.06
CA VAL A 202 15.65 -7.06 1.70
C VAL A 202 15.64 -8.57 1.46
N TYR A 203 14.53 -9.11 0.95
CA TYR A 203 14.43 -10.53 0.59
C TYR A 203 14.46 -10.72 -0.92
N THR A 204 15.66 -10.93 -1.48
CA THR A 204 15.88 -11.14 -2.92
C THR A 204 15.43 -12.53 -3.38
N THR A 205 15.36 -13.49 -2.47
CA THR A 205 14.83 -14.84 -2.72
C THR A 205 13.95 -15.29 -1.55
N ALA A 206 13.14 -16.34 -1.77
CA ALA A 206 12.36 -16.93 -0.71
C ALA A 206 13.27 -17.40 0.44
N THR A 207 12.90 -17.04 1.67
CA THR A 207 13.54 -17.38 2.95
C THR A 207 14.92 -16.78 3.20
N SER A 208 15.49 -16.02 2.26
CA SER A 208 16.80 -15.38 2.42
C SER A 208 16.67 -13.87 2.41
N GLY A 209 16.82 -13.26 3.59
CA GLY A 209 16.86 -11.82 3.79
C GLY A 209 18.28 -11.33 4.08
N THR A 210 18.70 -10.25 3.43
CA THR A 210 19.96 -9.55 3.73
C THR A 210 19.65 -8.33 4.60
N PRO A 211 20.29 -8.16 5.76
CA PRO A 211 20.09 -6.97 6.60
C PRO A 211 20.66 -5.73 5.91
N ILE A 212 19.87 -4.66 5.89
CA ILE A 212 20.25 -3.35 5.34
C ILE A 212 20.69 -2.42 6.47
N SER A 213 19.87 -2.28 7.51
CA SER A 213 20.08 -1.31 8.58
C SER A 213 19.37 -1.68 9.86
N ASN A 214 19.92 -1.23 10.99
CA ASN A 214 19.19 -1.21 12.26
C ASN A 214 18.29 0.04 12.31
N GLY A 215 17.04 -0.12 12.72
CA GLY A 215 16.07 0.96 12.83
C GLY A 215 14.66 0.53 12.43
N SER A 216 13.68 1.34 12.81
CA SER A 216 12.29 1.16 12.36
C SER A 216 11.93 2.23 11.33
N PHE A 217 11.09 1.81 10.39
CA PHE A 217 10.55 2.67 9.34
C PHE A 217 9.03 2.69 9.45
N LYS A 218 8.42 3.83 9.15
CA LYS A 218 7.03 4.14 9.51
C LYS A 218 6.07 4.26 8.32
N GLN A 219 6.57 4.03 7.12
CA GLN A 219 5.81 4.22 5.89
C GLN A 219 6.19 3.18 4.83
N LEU A 220 5.20 2.78 4.03
CA LEU A 220 5.47 2.07 2.79
C LEU A 220 6.43 2.86 1.89
N THR A 221 7.35 2.14 1.27
CA THR A 221 8.40 2.73 0.46
C THR A 221 7.86 3.31 -0.84
N ILE A 222 8.55 4.33 -1.35
CA ILE A 222 8.29 4.91 -2.67
C ILE A 222 9.57 4.80 -3.48
N SER A 223 9.50 4.18 -4.66
CA SER A 223 10.66 4.01 -5.54
C SER A 223 10.59 4.91 -6.77
N ASP A 224 11.73 5.44 -7.19
CA ASP A 224 11.93 6.24 -8.40
C ASP A 224 13.27 5.90 -9.09
N SER A 225 13.77 6.77 -9.97
CA SER A 225 15.04 6.60 -10.70
C SER A 225 16.28 6.63 -9.81
N HIS A 226 16.20 7.21 -8.60
CA HIS A 226 17.32 7.34 -7.67
C HIS A 226 17.40 6.17 -6.68
N GLY A 227 16.28 5.48 -6.45
CA GLY A 227 16.22 4.35 -5.55
C GLY A 227 14.87 4.28 -4.84
N THR A 228 14.90 3.88 -3.59
CA THR A 228 13.73 3.68 -2.75
C THR A 228 13.80 4.55 -1.52
N TRP A 229 12.81 5.40 -1.35
CA TRP A 229 12.72 6.35 -0.23
C TRP A 229 11.99 5.72 0.95
N LEU A 230 12.54 5.92 2.15
CA LEU A 230 11.99 5.44 3.41
C LEU A 230 11.91 6.56 4.43
N ALA A 231 10.82 6.59 5.21
CA ALA A 231 10.68 7.45 6.37
C ALA A 231 11.02 6.67 7.64
N GLY A 232 12.19 6.98 8.22
CA GLY A 232 12.64 6.45 9.51
C GLY A 232 12.13 7.28 10.68
N GLU A 233 12.46 6.87 11.91
CA GLU A 233 12.09 7.65 13.10
C GLU A 233 12.81 8.99 13.20
N ASP A 234 14.04 9.04 12.70
CA ASP A 234 14.97 10.16 12.87
C ASP A 234 15.29 10.89 11.56
N GLY A 235 14.63 10.54 10.45
CA GLY A 235 14.88 11.19 9.18
C GLY A 235 14.29 10.50 7.96
N ILE A 236 14.61 11.06 6.79
CA ILE A 236 14.31 10.47 5.49
C ILE A 236 15.57 9.81 4.95
N TYR A 237 15.40 8.62 4.37
CA TYR A 237 16.46 7.79 3.84
C TYR A 237 16.20 7.45 2.38
N LEU A 238 17.29 7.29 1.63
CA LEU A 238 17.30 6.74 0.28
C LEU A 238 18.08 5.42 0.31
N LEU A 239 17.43 4.32 -0.01
CA LEU A 239 18.07 3.07 -0.41
C LEU A 239 18.39 3.19 -1.90
N ASP A 240 19.65 3.42 -2.23
CA ASP A 240 20.05 3.61 -3.62
C ASP A 240 19.96 2.31 -4.44
N THR A 241 20.24 2.41 -5.73
CA THR A 241 20.18 1.27 -6.67
C THR A 241 21.29 0.23 -6.45
N ASN A 242 22.23 0.48 -5.54
CA ASN A 242 23.26 -0.47 -5.11
C ASN A 242 22.98 -1.03 -3.71
N ASP A 243 21.72 -0.93 -3.25
CA ASP A 243 21.26 -1.36 -1.93
C ASP A 243 21.98 -0.67 -0.75
N THR A 244 22.50 0.55 -0.97
CA THR A 244 23.11 1.35 0.08
C THR A 244 22.10 2.33 0.67
N LEU A 245 21.87 2.23 1.98
CA LEU A 245 20.98 3.12 2.68
C LEU A 245 21.71 4.39 3.15
N VAL A 246 21.25 5.54 2.66
CA VAL A 246 21.82 6.86 3.00
C VAL A 246 20.74 7.73 3.64
N LYS A 247 21.06 8.35 4.78
CA LYS A 247 20.21 9.39 5.37
C LYS A 247 20.36 10.68 4.57
N VAL A 248 19.25 11.21 4.08
CA VAL A 248 19.24 12.40 3.19
C VAL A 248 18.54 13.60 3.82
N SER A 249 17.85 13.42 4.96
CA SER A 249 17.24 14.51 5.71
C SER A 249 17.06 14.12 7.19
N ASP A 250 17.17 15.11 8.09
CA ASP A 250 16.87 14.98 9.52
C ASP A 250 15.40 15.30 9.87
N VAL A 251 14.53 15.48 8.86
CA VAL A 251 13.10 15.71 9.10
C VAL A 251 12.47 14.47 9.73
N THR A 252 12.04 14.61 10.99
CA THR A 252 11.34 13.57 11.75
C THR A 252 9.83 13.71 11.62
N GLY A 253 9.10 12.60 11.63
CA GLY A 253 7.63 12.60 11.58
C GLY A 253 7.04 12.95 10.20
N GLY A 254 7.90 13.17 9.20
CA GLY A 254 7.50 13.32 7.80
C GLY A 254 7.20 11.97 7.14
N THR A 255 6.53 12.03 6.00
CA THR A 255 6.35 10.91 5.08
C THR A 255 6.90 11.31 3.71
N VAL A 256 7.42 10.34 2.97
CA VAL A 256 7.76 10.52 1.56
C VAL A 256 6.45 10.58 0.79
N ALA A 257 6.16 11.72 0.15
CA ALA A 257 4.89 11.92 -0.52
C ALA A 257 4.84 11.41 -1.96
N GLY A 258 5.99 11.25 -2.60
CA GLY A 258 6.13 10.86 -4.00
C GLY A 258 7.62 10.75 -4.39
N GLY A 259 7.88 10.14 -5.54
CA GLY A 259 9.23 10.05 -6.09
C GLY A 259 9.72 11.36 -6.69
N CYS A 260 11.04 11.47 -6.83
CA CYS A 260 11.78 12.52 -7.51
C CYS A 260 12.16 12.09 -8.94
N ASN A 261 12.42 13.08 -9.81
CA ASN A 261 13.02 12.87 -11.14
C ASN A 261 14.50 13.20 -11.11
#